data_AF-A0A1G1G005-F1
#
_entry.id   AF-A0A1G1G005-F1
#
_cell.length_a   1.000
_cell.length_b   1.000
_cell.length_c   1.000
_cell.angle_alpha   90.00
_cell.angle_beta   90.00
_cell.angle_gamma   90.00
#
_symmetry.space_group_name_H-M   'P 1'
#
loop_
_entity.id
_entity.type
_entity.pdbx_description
1 polymer ?
#
loop_
_entity_poly.entity_id
_entity_poly.type
_entity_poly.pdbx_seq_one_letter_code
_entity_poly.pdbx_strand_id
1 'polypeptide(L)'
;MIQIILFILILLLPVSSEAAYKIYLKNGSVISGVDSYTKNPGGITVYFSGGSFDISEEDILKIEGTESSRDITQPKELTETEEKKEDTPTTDKLPANDNNEKVSALTSEYESLKSDLKTLEEQESKLVETINEKQGTRVRLPASQRRTLDSELAQLNKDLSDVQSKKQAVLKRGSAVVDEIKGLQAPQR
;
A
#
# COMPACT_ATOMS: atom_id res chain seq x y z
N MET A 1 -42.01 10.35 23.70
CA MET A 1 -40.74 11.11 23.74
C MET A 1 -39.52 10.21 23.54
N ILE A 2 -39.31 9.15 24.32
CA ILE A 2 -38.13 8.25 24.21
C ILE A 2 -37.88 7.73 22.78
N GLN A 3 -38.90 7.34 22.02
CA GLN A 3 -38.76 6.89 20.63
C GLN A 3 -38.14 7.93 19.68
N ILE A 4 -38.38 9.23 19.89
CA ILE A 4 -37.80 10.30 19.06
C ILE A 4 -36.31 10.46 19.36
N ILE A 5 -35.93 10.36 20.64
CA ILE A 5 -34.53 10.40 21.08
C ILE A 5 -33.76 9.21 20.51
N LEU A 6 -34.35 8.00 20.51
CA LEU A 6 -33.73 6.81 19.93
C LEU A 6 -33.49 6.94 18.42
N PHE A 7 -34.43 7.56 17.68
CA PHE A 7 -34.30 7.79 16.24
C PHE A 7 -33.21 8.81 15.89
N ILE A 8 -33.09 9.87 16.70
CA ILE A 8 -32.01 10.87 16.59
C ILE A 8 -30.65 10.26 16.92
N LEU A 9 -30.58 9.36 17.91
CA LEU A 9 -29.34 8.69 18.30
C LEU A 9 -28.76 7.81 17.17
N ILE A 10 -29.62 7.12 16.40
CA ILE A 10 -29.20 6.32 15.23
C ILE A 10 -28.68 7.21 14.09
N LEU A 11 -29.27 8.41 13.91
CA LEU A 11 -28.82 9.41 12.93
C LEU A 11 -27.47 10.06 13.27
N LEU A 12 -27.00 9.94 14.52
CA LEU A 12 -25.72 10.46 15.00
C LEU A 12 -24.60 9.40 14.98
N LEU A 13 -24.87 8.17 14.55
CA LEU A 13 -23.84 7.17 14.34
C LEU A 13 -23.10 7.44 13.03
N PRO A 14 -21.76 7.64 13.04
CA PRO A 14 -20.99 7.73 11.81
C PRO A 14 -21.04 6.38 11.08
N VAL A 15 -21.74 6.33 9.96
CA VAL A 15 -21.77 5.16 9.08
C VAL A 15 -20.48 5.16 8.25
N SER A 16 -19.38 4.74 8.87
CA SER A 16 -18.08 4.58 8.21
C SER A 16 -18.12 3.41 7.24
N SER A 17 -18.58 3.66 6.02
CA SER A 17 -18.61 2.69 4.91
C SER A 17 -17.27 2.67 4.16
N GLU A 18 -16.17 2.33 4.84
CA GLU A 18 -14.88 2.07 4.19
C GLU A 18 -14.91 0.69 3.51
N ALA A 19 -15.43 0.65 2.27
CA ALA A 19 -15.34 -0.50 1.38
C ALA A 19 -13.94 -0.61 0.75
N ALA A 20 -12.91 -0.77 1.59
CA ALA A 20 -11.53 -0.86 1.17
C ALA A 20 -11.12 -2.32 0.91
N TYR A 21 -10.90 -2.68 -0.35
CA TYR A 21 -10.27 -3.95 -0.69
C TYR A 21 -8.78 -3.96 -0.32
N LYS A 22 -8.28 -5.16 -0.06
CA LYS A 22 -6.88 -5.49 0.18
C LYS A 22 -6.45 -6.53 -0.84
N ILE A 23 -5.55 -6.14 -1.75
CA ILE A 23 -5.00 -7.03 -2.77
C ILE A 23 -3.64 -7.52 -2.27
N TYR A 24 -3.54 -8.81 -2.03
CA TYR A 24 -2.31 -9.48 -1.62
C TYR A 24 -1.60 -10.00 -2.86
N LEU A 25 -0.31 -9.67 -3.01
CA LEU A 25 0.53 -10.14 -4.11
C LEU A 25 1.40 -11.32 -3.66
N LYS A 26 1.83 -12.17 -4.60
CA LYS A 26 2.67 -13.35 -4.34
C LYS A 26 4.06 -12.99 -3.80
N ASN A 27 4.50 -11.76 -4.02
CA ASN A 27 5.72 -11.21 -3.43
C ASN A 27 5.55 -10.76 -1.95
N GLY A 28 4.37 -10.97 -1.34
CA GLY A 28 4.06 -10.59 0.04
C GLY A 28 3.55 -9.15 0.22
N SER A 29 3.53 -8.33 -0.83
CA SER A 29 3.00 -6.96 -0.77
C SER A 29 1.47 -6.95 -0.60
N VAL A 30 0.95 -5.96 0.12
CA VAL A 30 -0.50 -5.77 0.30
C VAL A 30 -0.89 -4.36 -0.09
N ILE A 31 -1.70 -4.24 -1.13
CA ILE A 31 -2.28 -2.97 -1.57
C ILE A 31 -3.59 -2.80 -0.80
N SER A 32 -3.66 -1.80 0.08
CA SER A 32 -4.86 -1.46 0.87
C SER A 32 -5.44 -0.11 0.41
N GLY A 33 -6.70 0.16 0.72
CA GLY A 33 -7.36 1.41 0.29
C GLY A 33 -7.79 1.39 -1.18
N VAL A 34 -8.13 0.20 -1.68
CA VAL A 34 -8.70 0.00 -3.02
C VAL A 34 -10.21 0.18 -2.93
N ASP A 35 -10.79 1.06 -3.76
CA ASP A 35 -12.23 1.34 -3.77
C ASP A 35 -13.02 0.31 -4.59
N SER A 36 -12.42 -0.19 -5.67
CA SER A 36 -12.94 -1.32 -6.46
C SER A 36 -11.86 -1.91 -7.36
N TYR A 37 -12.15 -3.06 -7.99
CA TYR A 37 -11.31 -3.64 -9.04
C TYR A 37 -12.19 -4.19 -10.17
N THR A 38 -11.62 -4.35 -11.37
CA THR A 38 -12.26 -4.99 -12.52
C THR A 38 -11.32 -6.05 -13.06
N LYS A 39 -11.83 -7.27 -13.28
CA LYS A 39 -11.04 -8.39 -13.81
C LYS A 39 -11.05 -8.39 -15.34
N ASN A 40 -9.87 -8.37 -15.93
CA ASN A 40 -9.62 -8.36 -17.36
C ASN A 40 -8.92 -9.66 -17.80
N PRO A 41 -8.97 -10.05 -19.09
CA PRO A 41 -8.17 -11.17 -19.59
C PRO A 41 -6.67 -10.86 -19.48
N GLY A 42 -6.02 -11.41 -18.44
CA GLY A 42 -4.60 -11.24 -18.14
C GLY A 42 -4.29 -10.50 -16.83
N GLY A 43 -5.28 -9.92 -16.14
CA GLY A 43 -5.02 -9.16 -14.93
C GLY A 43 -6.24 -8.52 -14.29
N ILE A 44 -6.01 -7.62 -13.33
CA ILE A 44 -7.05 -6.74 -12.77
C ILE A 44 -6.66 -5.28 -12.95
N THR A 45 -7.64 -4.43 -13.24
CA THR A 45 -7.53 -2.99 -13.06
C THR A 45 -8.01 -2.66 -11.65
N VAL A 46 -7.18 -1.99 -10.87
CA VAL A 46 -7.46 -1.57 -9.50
C VAL A 46 -7.81 -0.09 -9.51
N TYR A 47 -8.87 0.29 -8.81
CA TYR A 47 -9.36 1.67 -8.73
C TYR A 47 -9.24 2.22 -7.31
N PHE A 48 -8.85 3.48 -7.21
CA PHE A 48 -8.87 4.27 -5.99
C PHE A 48 -9.27 5.72 -6.31
N SER A 49 -9.64 6.49 -5.30
CA SER A 49 -10.02 7.91 -5.39
C SER A 49 -8.98 8.80 -6.11
N GLY A 50 -7.72 8.35 -6.19
CA GLY A 50 -6.63 9.02 -6.93
C GLY A 50 -6.33 8.50 -8.35
N GLY A 51 -7.01 7.46 -8.85
CA GLY A 51 -6.77 6.91 -10.19
C GLY A 51 -6.96 5.40 -10.31
N SER A 52 -6.29 4.78 -11.28
CA SER A 52 -6.31 3.34 -11.48
C SER A 52 -5.00 2.80 -12.08
N PHE A 53 -4.70 1.53 -11.84
CA PHE A 53 -3.55 0.83 -12.44
C PHE A 53 -3.84 -0.65 -12.64
N ASP A 54 -3.10 -1.28 -13.55
CA ASP A 54 -3.25 -2.71 -13.88
C ASP A 54 -2.21 -3.58 -13.14
N ILE A 55 -2.64 -4.77 -12.73
CA ILE A 55 -1.83 -5.80 -12.09
C ILE A 55 -2.01 -7.12 -12.85
N SER A 56 -0.93 -7.80 -13.19
CA SER A 56 -0.99 -9.13 -13.81
C SER A 56 -1.61 -10.15 -12.85
N GLU A 57 -2.48 -11.03 -13.36
CA GLU A 57 -3.10 -12.08 -12.51
C GLU A 57 -2.05 -13.05 -11.95
N GLU A 58 -0.90 -13.18 -12.63
CA GLU A 58 0.21 -14.00 -12.16
C GLU A 58 0.89 -13.46 -10.88
N ASP A 59 0.74 -12.17 -10.57
CA ASP A 59 1.32 -11.53 -9.37
C ASP A 59 0.36 -11.57 -8.17
N ILE A 60 -0.91 -11.90 -8.36
CA ILE A 60 -1.94 -11.83 -7.31
C ILE A 60 -1.99 -13.14 -6.53
N LEU A 61 -1.97 -13.04 -5.19
CA LEU A 61 -2.14 -14.16 -4.27
C LEU A 61 -3.61 -14.33 -3.84
N LYS A 62 -4.25 -13.24 -3.41
CA LYS A 62 -5.67 -13.18 -3.03
C LYS A 62 -6.17 -11.73 -2.99
N ILE A 63 -7.48 -11.55 -3.03
CA ILE A 63 -8.15 -10.27 -2.79
C ILE A 63 -9.08 -10.48 -1.58
N GLU A 64 -8.99 -9.60 -0.59
CA GLU A 64 -9.89 -9.57 0.56
C GLU A 64 -10.66 -8.25 0.58
N GLY A 65 -11.96 -8.31 0.88
CA GLY A 65 -12.79 -7.12 1.04
C GLY A 65 -14.25 -7.50 1.11
N THR A 66 -15.07 -6.59 1.64
CA THR A 66 -16.52 -6.79 1.73
C THR A 66 -17.20 -6.39 0.44
N GLU A 67 -17.18 -7.27 -0.57
CA GLU A 67 -18.05 -7.12 -1.73
C GLU A 67 -19.52 -7.23 -1.31
N SER A 68 -20.37 -6.35 -1.84
CA SER A 68 -21.81 -6.59 -1.88
C SER A 68 -22.10 -7.67 -2.93
N SER A 69 -21.93 -8.93 -2.53
CA SER A 69 -22.30 -10.18 -3.21
C SER A 69 -22.81 -10.09 -4.65
N ARG A 70 -22.02 -10.60 -5.60
CA ARG A 70 -22.56 -11.52 -6.61
C ARG A 70 -21.51 -12.56 -7.06
N ASP A 71 -21.82 -13.80 -6.68
CA ASP A 71 -21.45 -15.06 -7.33
C ASP A 71 -20.06 -15.71 -7.11
N ILE A 72 -20.10 -16.72 -6.20
CA ILE A 72 -19.49 -18.08 -6.24
C ILE A 72 -17.95 -18.18 -6.47
N THR A 73 -17.15 -18.89 -5.67
CA THR A 73 -17.42 -20.23 -5.12
C THR A 73 -16.49 -20.58 -3.93
N GLN A 74 -17.08 -21.08 -2.84
CA GLN A 74 -16.38 -21.79 -1.76
C GLN A 74 -16.21 -23.27 -2.17
N PRO A 75 -15.18 -23.99 -1.70
CA PRO A 75 -15.50 -24.92 -0.61
C PRO A 75 -14.39 -25.18 0.43
N LYS A 76 -14.86 -25.38 1.67
CA LYS A 76 -14.37 -26.34 2.70
C LYS A 76 -13.01 -26.03 3.37
N GLU A 77 -13.03 -25.65 4.66
CA GLU A 77 -13.05 -26.53 5.87
C GLU A 77 -11.62 -26.92 6.31
N LEU A 78 -11.25 -27.07 7.59
CA LEU A 78 -12.04 -27.23 8.83
C LEU A 78 -11.13 -26.91 10.06
N THR A 79 -11.71 -26.36 11.15
CA THR A 79 -11.33 -26.50 12.59
C THR A 79 -9.89 -26.27 13.10
N GLU A 80 -9.56 -25.92 14.36
CA GLU A 80 -10.19 -25.42 15.61
C GLU A 80 -9.22 -25.78 16.78
N THR A 81 -9.28 -25.09 17.93
CA THR A 81 -9.03 -25.59 19.33
C THR A 81 -8.03 -24.79 20.20
N GLU A 82 -8.35 -24.64 21.50
CA GLU A 82 -7.60 -23.98 22.61
C GLU A 82 -6.95 -25.01 23.58
N GLU A 83 -6.40 -24.77 24.78
CA GLU A 83 -6.26 -23.61 25.69
C GLU A 83 -4.89 -23.72 26.42
N LYS A 84 -4.14 -22.61 26.57
CA LYS A 84 -3.60 -22.09 27.85
C LYS A 84 -3.02 -23.05 28.93
N LYS A 85 -1.79 -22.78 29.40
CA LYS A 85 -1.44 -22.39 30.81
C LYS A 85 0.08 -22.20 31.04
N GLU A 86 0.41 -21.28 31.97
CA GLU A 86 1.45 -21.25 33.05
C GLU A 86 2.76 -22.09 32.90
N ASP A 87 3.94 -21.68 33.39
CA ASP A 87 4.31 -20.63 34.36
C ASP A 87 5.79 -20.14 34.17
N THR A 88 6.16 -19.07 34.87
CA THR A 88 7.55 -18.54 35.02
C THR A 88 8.22 -19.14 36.30
N PRO A 89 9.49 -18.86 36.73
CA PRO A 89 10.45 -17.82 36.27
C PRO A 89 11.97 -18.20 36.25
N THR A 90 12.81 -17.19 35.92
CA THR A 90 14.17 -16.89 36.48
C THR A 90 15.35 -16.87 35.49
N THR A 91 15.69 -15.65 35.06
CA THR A 91 17.04 -15.02 35.04
C THR A 91 18.29 -15.85 34.67
N ASP A 92 18.96 -15.49 33.57
CA ASP A 92 20.35 -14.98 33.64
C ASP A 92 20.80 -14.13 32.43
N LYS A 93 21.98 -13.49 32.55
CA LYS A 93 22.44 -12.31 31.77
C LYS A 93 22.82 -12.50 30.28
N LEU A 94 22.48 -11.46 29.49
CA LEU A 94 23.15 -10.83 28.32
C LEU A 94 23.97 -11.70 27.33
N PRO A 95 23.71 -11.52 26.01
CA PRO A 95 24.39 -10.43 25.29
C PRO A 95 23.40 -9.48 24.58
N ALA A 96 22.92 -8.46 25.29
CA ALA A 96 21.84 -7.58 24.80
C ALA A 96 22.31 -6.27 24.12
N ASN A 97 23.60 -5.91 24.16
CA ASN A 97 24.04 -4.56 23.76
C ASN A 97 24.13 -4.37 22.23
N ASP A 98 24.91 -5.21 21.54
CA ASP A 98 25.13 -5.12 20.07
C ASP A 98 23.82 -5.16 19.27
N ASN A 99 22.93 -6.09 19.60
CA ASN A 99 21.66 -6.24 18.88
C ASN A 99 20.72 -5.05 19.11
N ASN A 100 20.75 -4.43 20.31
CA ASN A 100 19.92 -3.27 20.60
C ASN A 100 20.42 -2.02 19.87
N GLU A 101 21.73 -1.79 19.84
CA GLU A 101 22.34 -0.73 19.03
C GLU A 101 22.02 -0.91 17.54
N LYS A 102 22.15 -2.13 17.02
CA LYS A 102 21.83 -2.46 15.62
C LYS A 102 20.35 -2.28 15.28
N VAL A 103 19.44 -2.72 16.16
CA VAL A 103 17.99 -2.47 16.02
C VAL A 103 17.68 -0.97 16.03
N SER A 104 18.35 -0.17 16.87
CA SER A 104 18.15 1.28 16.91
C SER A 104 18.58 1.95 15.60
N ALA A 105 19.70 1.52 15.01
CA ALA A 105 20.20 2.02 13.74
C ALA A 105 19.27 1.66 12.57
N LEU A 106 18.81 0.40 12.50
CA LEU A 106 17.84 -0.06 11.49
C LEU A 106 16.49 0.65 11.62
N THR A 107 16.03 0.93 12.85
CA THR A 107 14.78 1.69 13.08
C THR A 107 14.92 3.13 12.58
N SER A 108 16.08 3.76 12.80
CA SER A 108 16.40 5.09 12.26
C SER A 108 16.45 5.08 10.72
N GLU A 109 17.07 4.06 10.12
CA GLU A 109 17.08 3.87 8.66
C GLU A 109 15.65 3.72 8.10
N TYR A 110 14.79 2.94 8.76
CA TYR A 110 13.41 2.75 8.36
C TYR A 110 12.59 4.05 8.37
N GLU A 111 12.70 4.86 9.43
CA GLU A 111 12.02 6.16 9.47
C GLU A 111 12.58 7.16 8.44
N SER A 112 13.89 7.10 8.12
CA SER A 112 14.47 7.85 7.00
C SER A 112 13.87 7.42 5.66
N LEU A 113 13.83 6.11 5.37
CA LEU A 113 13.26 5.55 4.15
C LEU A 113 11.77 5.90 3.98
N LYS A 114 11.02 5.97 5.08
CA LYS A 114 9.62 6.41 5.11
C LYS A 114 9.47 7.91 4.82
N SER A 115 10.40 8.74 5.28
CA SER A 115 10.47 10.17 4.91
C SER A 115 10.83 10.36 3.43
N ASP A 116 11.77 9.56 2.92
CA ASP A 116 12.15 9.55 1.50
C ASP A 116 10.98 9.09 0.62
N LEU A 117 10.24 8.05 1.05
CA LEU A 117 9.05 7.54 0.37
C LEU A 117 8.00 8.65 0.21
N LYS A 118 7.65 9.34 1.30
CA LYS A 118 6.72 10.47 1.26
C LYS A 118 7.20 11.58 0.31
N THR A 119 8.49 11.87 0.30
CA THR A 119 9.09 12.88 -0.60
C THR A 119 8.96 12.46 -2.07
N LEU A 120 9.15 11.17 -2.38
CA LEU A 120 8.96 10.62 -3.72
C LEU A 120 7.49 10.62 -4.15
N GLU A 121 6.55 10.34 -3.24
CA GLU A 121 5.10 10.42 -3.50
C GLU A 121 4.66 11.86 -3.81
N GLU A 122 5.16 12.85 -3.07
CA GLU A 122 4.93 14.28 -3.36
C GLU A 122 5.54 14.71 -4.70
N GLN A 123 6.68 14.15 -5.10
CA GLN A 123 7.30 14.41 -6.41
C GLN A 123 6.50 13.77 -7.55
N GLU A 124 6.07 12.52 -7.38
CA GLU A 124 5.24 11.79 -8.34
C GLU A 124 3.93 12.53 -8.62
N SER A 125 3.23 12.97 -7.58
CA SER A 125 1.98 13.74 -7.70
C SER A 125 2.17 15.02 -8.52
N LYS A 126 3.21 15.81 -8.24
CA LYS A 126 3.55 17.05 -8.97
C LYS A 126 3.91 16.79 -10.44
N LEU A 127 4.62 15.69 -10.73
CA LEU A 127 4.95 15.30 -12.11
C LEU A 127 3.69 14.89 -12.88
N VAL A 128 2.81 14.09 -12.28
CA VAL A 128 1.53 13.68 -12.90
C VAL A 128 0.64 14.90 -13.17
N GLU A 129 0.50 15.82 -12.22
CA GLU A 129 -0.22 17.09 -12.39
C GLU A 129 0.34 17.90 -13.58
N THR A 130 1.67 18.14 -13.59
CA THR A 130 2.35 18.88 -14.67
C THR A 130 2.19 18.21 -16.03
N ILE A 131 2.25 16.87 -16.09
CA ILE A 131 2.03 16.10 -17.32
C ILE A 131 0.59 16.28 -17.80
N ASN A 132 -0.40 16.17 -16.92
CA ASN A 132 -1.82 16.32 -17.28
C ASN A 132 -2.13 17.74 -17.79
N GLU A 133 -1.60 18.79 -17.14
CA GLU A 133 -1.73 20.17 -17.61
C GLU A 133 -1.11 20.38 -19.01
N LYS A 134 0.10 19.86 -19.22
CA LYS A 134 0.78 19.93 -20.53
C LYS A 134 0.05 19.11 -21.59
N GLN A 135 -0.48 17.94 -21.28
CA GLN A 135 -1.31 17.16 -22.20
C GLN A 135 -2.62 17.90 -22.55
N GLY A 136 -3.28 18.53 -21.58
CA GLY A 136 -4.48 19.33 -21.81
C GLY A 136 -4.24 20.56 -22.70
N THR A 137 -3.10 21.22 -22.55
CA THR A 137 -2.71 22.36 -23.41
C THR A 137 -2.24 21.91 -24.80
N ARG A 138 -1.60 20.74 -24.94
CA ARG A 138 -1.16 20.14 -26.22
C ARG A 138 -2.22 20.16 -27.32
N VAL A 139 -3.47 19.83 -26.96
CA VAL A 139 -4.61 19.75 -27.89
C VAL A 139 -4.87 21.10 -28.57
N ARG A 140 -4.61 22.21 -27.87
CA ARG A 140 -4.90 23.59 -28.30
C ARG A 140 -3.76 24.24 -29.07
N LEU A 141 -2.55 23.67 -29.06
CA LEU A 141 -1.36 24.28 -29.65
C LEU A 141 -1.20 23.96 -31.16
N PRO A 142 -0.62 24.89 -31.95
CA PRO A 142 -0.26 24.66 -33.36
C PRO A 142 0.91 23.66 -33.50
N ALA A 143 1.00 23.02 -34.66
CA ALA A 143 1.91 21.89 -34.91
C ALA A 143 3.41 22.19 -34.68
N SER A 144 3.85 23.42 -34.87
CA SER A 144 5.23 23.85 -34.60
C SER A 144 5.59 23.80 -33.12
N GLN A 145 4.66 24.20 -32.24
CA GLN A 145 4.84 24.25 -30.78
C GLN A 145 4.62 22.87 -30.14
N ARG A 146 3.83 21.99 -30.77
CA ARG A 146 3.63 20.61 -30.31
C ARG A 146 4.94 19.82 -30.22
N ARG A 147 5.90 20.00 -31.13
CA ARG A 147 7.18 19.28 -31.10
C ARG A 147 8.00 19.58 -29.84
N THR A 148 8.06 20.84 -29.43
CA THR A 148 8.72 21.25 -28.18
C THR A 148 8.01 20.62 -26.98
N LEU A 149 6.68 20.74 -26.92
CA LEU A 149 5.89 20.16 -25.84
C LEU A 149 5.97 18.62 -25.78
N ASP A 150 6.06 17.95 -26.93
CA ASP A 150 6.26 16.50 -27.01
C ASP A 150 7.61 16.09 -26.41
N SER A 151 8.66 16.89 -26.61
CA SER A 151 9.96 16.66 -25.97
C SER A 151 9.95 16.94 -24.46
N GLU A 152 9.24 17.97 -24.00
CA GLU A 152 9.03 18.25 -22.58
C GLU A 152 8.22 17.13 -21.90
N LEU A 153 7.14 16.68 -22.53
CA LEU A 153 6.33 15.55 -22.05
C LEU A 153 7.15 14.25 -22.02
N ALA A 154 8.00 13.98 -23.03
CA ALA A 154 8.87 12.82 -23.01
C ALA A 154 9.86 12.85 -21.83
N GLN A 155 10.44 14.02 -21.53
CA GLN A 155 11.32 14.18 -20.37
C GLN A 155 10.56 14.01 -19.05
N LEU A 156 9.39 14.64 -18.89
CA LEU A 156 8.57 14.50 -17.67
C LEU A 156 8.10 13.06 -17.43
N ASN A 157 7.75 12.31 -18.47
CA ASN A 157 7.40 10.89 -18.34
C ASN A 157 8.62 10.04 -17.95
N LYS A 158 9.82 10.40 -18.41
CA LYS A 158 11.06 9.76 -17.94
C LYS A 158 11.31 10.07 -16.47
N ASP A 159 11.19 11.33 -16.05
CA ASP A 159 11.39 11.75 -14.66
C ASP A 159 10.38 11.05 -13.73
N LEU A 160 9.12 10.90 -14.17
CA LEU A 160 8.08 10.14 -13.48
C LEU A 160 8.47 8.65 -13.31
N SER A 161 8.95 8.00 -14.37
CA SER A 161 9.43 6.62 -14.33
C SER A 161 10.64 6.46 -13.40
N ASP A 162 11.57 7.42 -13.40
CA ASP A 162 12.73 7.42 -12.50
C ASP A 162 12.31 7.59 -11.02
N VAL A 163 11.31 8.42 -10.73
CA VAL A 163 10.71 8.56 -9.38
C VAL A 163 10.01 7.27 -8.96
N GLN A 164 9.20 6.67 -9.82
CA GLN A 164 8.50 5.40 -9.54
C GLN A 164 9.48 4.25 -9.29
N SER A 165 10.56 4.16 -10.08
CA SER A 165 11.64 3.19 -9.89
C SER A 165 12.34 3.37 -8.54
N LYS A 166 12.66 4.61 -8.15
CA LYS A 166 13.20 4.93 -6.81
C LYS A 166 12.22 4.55 -5.70
N LYS A 167 10.92 4.82 -5.85
CA LYS A 167 9.89 4.44 -4.88
C LYS A 167 9.87 2.93 -4.64
N GLN A 168 9.94 2.14 -5.72
CA GLN A 168 10.04 0.68 -5.62
C GLN A 168 11.34 0.20 -4.95
N ALA A 169 12.47 0.88 -5.17
CA ALA A 169 13.72 0.57 -4.48
C ALA A 169 13.65 0.88 -2.97
N VAL A 170 13.09 2.04 -2.59
CA VAL A 170 12.87 2.44 -1.19
C VAL A 170 11.93 1.46 -0.47
N LEU A 171 10.82 1.06 -1.10
CA LEU A 171 9.90 0.06 -0.54
C LEU A 171 10.60 -1.29 -0.28
N LYS A 172 11.38 -1.79 -1.25
CA LYS A 172 12.16 -3.04 -1.10
C LYS A 172 13.22 -2.94 0.00
N ARG A 173 13.89 -1.79 0.14
CA ARG A 173 14.85 -1.59 1.24
C ARG A 173 14.13 -1.53 2.58
N GLY A 174 13.00 -0.81 2.65
CA GLY A 174 12.17 -0.72 3.86
C GLY A 174 11.68 -2.08 4.34
N SER A 175 11.20 -2.95 3.45
CA SER A 175 10.79 -4.32 3.82
C SER A 175 11.97 -5.15 4.35
N ALA A 176 13.14 -5.08 3.69
CA ALA A 176 14.34 -5.79 4.14
C ALA A 176 14.83 -5.32 5.52
N VAL A 177 14.79 -4.01 5.80
CA VAL A 177 15.13 -3.43 7.10
C VAL A 177 14.15 -3.89 8.19
N VAL A 178 12.85 -3.92 7.88
CA VAL A 178 11.81 -4.43 8.80
C VAL A 178 12.02 -5.91 9.11
N ASP A 179 12.37 -6.73 8.13
CA ASP A 179 12.64 -8.16 8.35
C ASP A 179 13.95 -8.40 9.10
N GLU A 180 14.97 -7.55 8.90
CA GLU A 180 16.20 -7.58 9.72
C GLU A 180 15.92 -7.22 11.19
N ILE A 181 15.09 -6.19 11.44
CA ILE A 181 14.64 -5.84 12.81
C ILE A 181 13.91 -7.01 13.47
N LYS A 182 12.95 -7.64 12.77
CA LYS A 182 12.24 -8.83 13.28
C LYS A 182 13.20 -9.97 13.59
N GLY A 183 14.18 -10.22 12.71
CA GLY A 183 15.18 -11.28 12.90
C GLY A 183 16.06 -11.06 14.13
N LEU A 184 16.43 -9.81 14.43
CA LEU A 184 17.20 -9.43 15.62
C LEU A 184 16.37 -9.43 16.92
N GLN A 185 15.05 -9.31 16.81
CA GLN A 185 14.10 -9.31 17.93
C GLN A 185 13.45 -10.67 18.20
N ALA A 186 13.63 -11.65 17.31
CA ALA A 186 13.11 -13.00 17.49
C ALA A 186 13.80 -13.71 18.67
N PRO A 187 13.06 -14.45 19.52
CA PRO A 187 13.67 -15.24 20.58
C PRO A 187 14.52 -16.37 19.97
N GLN A 188 15.83 -16.33 20.25
CA GLN A 188 16.74 -17.45 20.01
C GLN A 188 16.20 -18.69 20.78
N ARG A 189 15.93 -19.78 20.06
CA ARG A 189 15.45 -21.05 20.61
C ARG A 189 16.60 -22.04 20.78
#